data_AF-A0A0K0DCW5-F1
#
_entry.id   AF-A0A0K0DCW5-F1
#
_cell.length_a   1.000
_cell.length_b   1.000
_cell.length_c   1.000
_cell.angle_alpha   90.00
_cell.angle_beta   90.00
_cell.angle_gamma   90.00
#
_symmetry.space_group_name_H-M   'P 1'
#
loop_
_entity.id
_entity.type
_entity.pdbx_description
1 polymer ?
#
loop_
_entity_poly.entity_id
_entity_poly.type
_entity_poly.pdbx_seq_one_letter_code
_entity_poly.pdbx_strand_id
1 'polypeptide(L)'
;MNGFLKDAFSPIELTVDHNPTMYEERMRIQKAGGTVKDGRVNGIIEVSRSIGDGQFKAHGVTCIPDMKKLTITPNLDQEAAPREVWYQFSHLEKRDG
;
A
#
# COMPACT_ATOMS: atom_id res chain seq x y z
N MET A 1 15.55 -22.43 36.41
CA MET A 1 14.25 -21.76 36.60
C MET A 1 14.16 -20.60 35.63
N ASN A 2 13.03 -20.57 34.91
CA ASN A 2 12.44 -19.47 34.13
C ASN A 2 13.09 -19.15 32.78
N GLY A 3 12.67 -19.95 31.79
CA GLY A 3 12.81 -19.65 30.38
C GLY A 3 12.02 -18.39 30.01
N PHE A 4 12.72 -17.44 29.40
CA PHE A 4 12.16 -16.32 28.68
C PHE A 4 11.42 -16.87 27.44
N LEU A 5 10.09 -16.93 27.49
CA LEU A 5 9.29 -16.90 26.27
C LEU A 5 8.95 -15.42 26.02
N LYS A 6 9.67 -14.82 25.08
CA LYS A 6 9.20 -13.61 24.43
C LYS A 6 8.03 -14.06 23.55
N ASP A 7 6.80 -13.88 24.03
CA ASP A 7 5.64 -13.89 23.15
C ASP A 7 5.82 -12.71 22.19
N ALA A 8 6.41 -12.99 21.03
CA ALA A 8 6.77 -11.98 20.05
C ALA A 8 5.50 -11.60 19.29
N PHE A 9 4.87 -10.50 19.68
CA PHE A 9 3.83 -9.87 18.88
C PHE A 9 4.43 -9.45 17.52
N SER A 10 3.87 -9.97 16.43
CA SER A 10 4.21 -9.54 15.07
C SER A 10 3.08 -8.64 14.55
N PRO A 11 3.31 -7.35 14.32
CA PRO A 11 2.29 -6.49 13.73
C PRO A 11 1.99 -6.91 12.29
N ILE A 12 0.73 -6.78 11.89
CA ILE A 12 0.28 -7.03 10.51
C ILE A 12 -0.03 -5.68 9.88
N GLU A 13 0.63 -5.37 8.76
CA GLU A 13 0.35 -4.17 7.97
C GLU A 13 -0.94 -4.35 7.17
N LEU A 14 -1.92 -3.46 7.39
CA LEU A 14 -3.26 -3.57 6.80
C LEU A 14 -3.49 -2.64 5.61
N THR A 15 -2.66 -1.61 5.50
CA THR A 15 -2.77 -0.54 4.51
C THR A 15 -1.43 -0.36 3.82
N VAL A 16 -1.45 0.19 2.62
CA VAL A 16 -0.23 0.59 1.92
C VAL A 16 -0.33 2.08 1.61
N ASP A 17 0.78 2.79 1.72
CA ASP A 17 0.82 4.21 1.37
C ASP A 17 0.66 4.39 -0.12
N HIS A 18 -0.32 5.19 -0.55
CA HIS A 18 -0.53 5.47 -1.97
C HIS A 18 0.26 6.70 -2.43
N ASN A 19 1.48 6.45 -2.89
CA ASN A 19 2.33 7.48 -3.48
C ASN A 19 2.43 7.33 -5.02
N PRO A 20 2.71 8.42 -5.76
CA PRO A 20 2.82 8.43 -7.23
C PRO A 20 3.92 7.55 -7.82
N THR A 21 4.88 7.07 -7.02
CA THR A 21 5.97 6.20 -7.51
C THR A 21 5.61 4.72 -7.48
N MET A 22 4.59 4.33 -6.72
CA MET A 22 4.07 2.96 -6.75
C MET A 22 3.60 2.58 -8.13
N TYR A 23 3.90 1.35 -8.56
CA TYR A 23 3.62 0.87 -9.91
C TYR A 23 2.15 1.05 -10.33
N GLU A 24 1.20 0.56 -9.53
CA GLU A 24 -0.24 0.66 -9.84
C GLU A 24 -0.74 2.11 -9.87
N GLU A 25 -0.24 2.94 -8.95
CA GLU A 25 -0.60 4.35 -8.87
C GLU A 25 -0.04 5.13 -10.07
N ARG A 26 1.23 4.92 -10.41
CA ARG A 26 1.92 5.53 -11.55
C ARG A 26 1.26 5.14 -12.86
N MET A 27 0.92 3.87 -13.03
CA MET A 27 0.21 3.37 -14.21
C MET A 27 -1.14 4.05 -14.38
N ARG A 28 -1.92 4.20 -13.30
CA ARG A 28 -3.21 4.92 -13.34
C ARG A 28 -3.01 6.40 -13.72
N ILE A 29 -2.05 7.07 -13.11
CA ILE A 29 -1.72 8.48 -13.39
C ILE A 29 -1.37 8.67 -14.87
N GLN A 30 -0.46 7.84 -15.40
CA GLN A 30 -0.02 7.92 -16.79
C GLN A 30 -1.14 7.61 -17.78
N LYS A 31 -1.97 6.61 -17.49
CA LYS A 31 -3.14 6.27 -18.32
C LYS A 31 -4.17 7.40 -18.38
N ALA A 32 -4.28 8.19 -17.31
CA ALA A 32 -5.13 9.36 -17.25
C ALA A 32 -4.48 10.62 -17.90
N GLY A 33 -3.28 10.52 -18.45
CA GLY A 33 -2.55 11.66 -19.04
C GLY A 33 -1.79 12.53 -18.04
N GLY A 34 -1.75 12.14 -16.76
CA GLY A 34 -0.87 12.74 -15.76
C GLY A 34 0.57 12.25 -15.89
N THR A 35 1.51 12.98 -15.32
CA THR A 35 2.93 12.60 -15.26
C THR A 35 3.37 12.43 -13.82
N VAL A 36 4.47 11.69 -13.59
CA VAL A 36 5.11 11.59 -12.28
C VAL A 36 6.53 12.09 -12.40
N LYS A 37 6.82 13.21 -11.74
CA LYS A 37 8.12 13.88 -11.73
C LYS A 37 8.54 14.13 -10.29
N ASP A 38 9.76 13.74 -9.93
CA ASP A 38 10.32 13.92 -8.58
C ASP A 38 9.38 13.40 -7.47
N GLY A 39 8.76 12.24 -7.72
CA GLY A 39 7.79 11.62 -6.80
C GLY A 39 6.40 12.25 -6.76
N ARG A 40 6.13 13.28 -7.57
CA ARG A 40 4.89 14.06 -7.55
C ARG A 40 4.06 13.94 -8.82
N VAL A 41 2.73 13.93 -8.71
CA VAL A 41 1.82 14.03 -9.86
C VAL A 41 1.94 15.41 -10.49
N ASN A 42 2.26 15.45 -11.78
CA ASN A 42 2.59 16.64 -12.56
C ASN A 42 3.67 17.52 -11.91
N GLY A 43 4.51 16.95 -11.04
CA GLY A 43 5.51 17.71 -10.27
C GLY A 43 4.94 18.54 -9.12
N ILE A 44 3.65 18.42 -8.78
CA ILE A 44 2.98 19.29 -7.80
C ILE A 44 2.62 18.53 -6.51
N ILE A 45 1.84 17.45 -6.60
CA ILE A 45 1.28 16.76 -5.42
C ILE A 45 1.95 15.43 -5.15
N GLU A 46 2.31 15.15 -3.88
CA GLU A 46 3.05 13.95 -3.44
C GLU A 46 2.19 12.72 -3.19
N VAL A 47 0.87 12.86 -3.23
CA VAL A 47 -0.07 11.75 -3.03
C VAL A 47 -0.74 11.38 -4.35
N SER A 48 -0.99 10.08 -4.55
CA SER A 48 -1.72 9.60 -5.72
C SER A 48 -3.22 9.43 -5.43
N ARG A 49 -3.62 9.47 -4.16
CA ARG A 49 -5.01 9.41 -3.72
C ARG A 49 -5.31 10.50 -2.70
N SER A 50 -6.48 11.11 -2.82
CA SER A 50 -6.96 12.13 -1.90
C SER A 50 -8.48 12.31 -2.05
N ILE A 51 -9.16 12.80 -1.01
CA ILE A 51 -10.57 13.16 -1.10
C ILE A 51 -10.73 14.48 -1.88
N GLY A 52 -9.84 15.45 -1.64
CA GLY A 52 -9.81 16.76 -2.31
C GLY A 52 -9.07 16.75 -3.67
N ASP A 53 -8.39 17.85 -4.00
CA ASP A 53 -7.52 17.95 -5.19
C ASP A 53 -8.24 17.78 -6.53
N GLY A 54 -9.40 18.45 -6.67
CA GLY A 54 -10.25 18.40 -7.86
C GLY A 54 -9.50 18.57 -9.17
N GLN A 55 -8.56 19.53 -9.23
CA GLN A 55 -7.75 19.80 -10.42
C GLN A 55 -6.86 18.63 -10.87
N PHE A 56 -6.56 17.69 -9.99
CA PHE A 56 -5.72 16.52 -10.29
C PHE A 56 -6.54 15.25 -10.56
N LYS A 57 -7.87 15.28 -10.42
CA LYS A 57 -8.73 14.11 -10.69
C LYS A 57 -8.68 13.66 -12.14
N ALA A 58 -8.63 14.62 -13.07
CA ALA A 58 -8.41 14.35 -14.49
C ALA A 58 -7.02 13.78 -14.80
N HIS A 59 -6.07 13.90 -13.86
CA HIS A 59 -4.68 13.47 -14.00
C HIS A 59 -4.39 12.18 -13.21
N GLY A 60 -5.45 11.42 -12.88
CA GLY A 60 -5.35 10.11 -12.24
C GLY A 60 -5.17 10.13 -10.72
N VAL A 61 -5.23 11.28 -10.06
CA VAL A 61 -5.44 11.32 -8.60
C VAL A 61 -6.87 10.86 -8.31
N THR A 62 -7.07 9.90 -7.40
CA THR A 62 -8.40 9.32 -7.14
C THR A 62 -8.84 9.49 -5.69
N CYS A 63 -10.14 9.59 -5.45
CA CYS A 63 -10.74 9.51 -4.11
C CYS A 63 -11.23 8.09 -3.78
N ILE A 64 -11.03 7.12 -4.68
CA ILE A 64 -11.43 5.73 -4.45
C ILE A 64 -10.45 5.09 -3.45
N PRO A 65 -10.92 4.63 -2.28
CA PRO A 65 -10.06 4.00 -1.27
C PRO A 65 -9.62 2.60 -1.71
N ASP A 66 -8.49 2.13 -1.18
CA ASP A 66 -8.19 0.70 -1.12
C ASP A 66 -8.83 0.12 0.14
N MET A 67 -9.63 -0.94 -0.02
CA MET A 67 -10.38 -1.56 1.07
C MET A 67 -10.08 -3.05 1.13
N LYS A 68 -9.57 -3.49 2.29
CA LYS A 68 -9.30 -4.90 2.59
C LYS A 68 -10.16 -5.34 3.76
N LYS A 69 -10.72 -6.56 3.69
CA LYS A 69 -11.47 -7.18 4.78
C LYS A 69 -10.65 -8.33 5.36
N LEU A 70 -10.48 -8.32 6.68
CA LEU A 70 -9.81 -9.38 7.41
C LEU A 70 -10.76 -9.98 8.44
N THR A 71 -10.70 -11.30 8.58
CA THR A 71 -11.44 -12.03 9.60
C THR A 71 -10.50 -12.30 10.76
N ILE A 72 -10.88 -11.88 11.96
CA ILE A 72 -10.11 -12.14 13.18
C ILE A 72 -10.35 -13.59 13.59
N THR A 73 -9.29 -14.40 13.60
CA THR A 73 -9.31 -15.75 14.16
C THR A 73 -8.53 -15.78 15.48
N PRO A 74 -8.84 -16.70 16.42
CA PRO A 74 -8.09 -16.83 17.67
C PRO A 74 -6.59 -17.08 17.50
N ASN A 75 -6.19 -17.60 16.33
CA ASN A 75 -4.80 -17.88 15.97
C ASN A 75 -4.24 -16.86 14.97
N LEU A 76 -4.87 -15.70 14.76
CA LEU A 76 -4.34 -14.67 13.86
C LEU A 76 -2.93 -14.21 14.28
N ASP A 77 -2.59 -14.38 15.56
CA ASP A 77 -1.27 -14.13 16.11
C ASP A 77 -0.23 -15.20 15.74
N GLN A 78 -0.66 -16.39 15.28
CA GLN A 78 0.18 -17.58 15.04
C GLN A 78 0.18 -18.05 13.57
N GLU A 79 -0.93 -17.85 12.85
CA GLU A 79 -1.01 -18.13 11.42
C GLU A 79 -0.82 -16.83 10.65
N ALA A 80 0.38 -16.70 10.09
CA ALA A 80 0.70 -15.86 8.97
C ALA A 80 -0.56 -15.65 8.09
N ALA A 81 -0.94 -14.38 7.89
CA ALA A 81 -2.13 -13.93 7.16
C ALA A 81 -2.47 -14.84 5.95
N PRO A 82 -3.76 -14.98 5.56
CA PRO A 82 -4.17 -15.88 4.47
C PRO A 82 -3.21 -15.79 3.26
N ARG A 83 -2.82 -16.92 2.65
CA ARG A 83 -1.77 -16.98 1.60
C ARG A 83 -1.91 -15.97 0.45
N GLU A 84 -3.13 -15.48 0.20
CA GLU A 84 -3.45 -14.35 -0.70
C GLU A 84 -2.69 -13.06 -0.34
N VAL A 85 -2.54 -12.78 0.96
CA VAL A 85 -1.90 -11.57 1.51
C VAL A 85 -0.38 -11.64 1.27
N TRP A 86 0.28 -12.77 1.55
CA TRP A 86 1.74 -12.94 1.36
C TRP A 86 2.19 -12.90 -0.11
N TYR A 87 1.32 -13.28 -1.06
CA TYR A 87 1.66 -13.25 -2.48
C TYR A 87 1.96 -11.83 -2.99
N GLN A 88 1.32 -10.81 -2.41
CA GLN A 88 1.57 -9.41 -2.73
C GLN A 88 2.85 -8.86 -2.06
N PHE A 89 3.13 -9.25 -0.81
CA PHE A 89 4.30 -8.75 -0.07
C PHE A 89 5.64 -9.33 -0.59
N SER A 90 5.66 -10.61 -1.02
CA SER A 90 6.88 -11.27 -1.54
C SER A 90 7.40 -10.71 -2.89
N HIS A 91 6.59 -9.96 -3.62
CA HIS A 91 7.01 -9.27 -4.85
C HIS A 91 7.55 -7.85 -4.59
N LEU A 92 7.36 -7.30 -3.39
CA LEU A 92 7.90 -5.99 -2.99
C LEU A 92 9.37 -6.09 -2.55
N GLU A 93 9.76 -7.17 -1.87
CA GLU A 93 11.13 -7.35 -1.34
C GLU A 93 12.20 -7.65 -2.41
N LYS A 94 11.81 -7.88 -3.68
CA LYS A 94 12.75 -8.22 -4.77
C LYS A 94 13.20 -7.05 -5.62
N ARG A 95 12.85 -5.81 -5.27
CA ARG A 95 13.27 -4.61 -6.02
C ARG A 95 14.41 -3.83 -5.39
N ASP A 96 14.85 -4.23 -4.20
CA ASP A 96 15.99 -3.62 -3.53
C ASP A 96 17.16 -4.62 -3.52
N GLY A 97 17.81 -4.71 -4.68
CA GLY A 97 19.06 -5.45 -4.91
C GLY A 97 19.82 -4.81 -6.06
#